data_AF-A1CIU5-F1
#
_entry.id   AF-A1CIU5-F1
#
_cell.length_a   1.000
_cell.length_b   1.000
_cell.length_c   1.000
_cell.angle_alpha   90.00
_cell.angle_beta   90.00
_cell.angle_gamma   90.00
#
_symmetry.space_group_name_H-M   'P 1'
#
loop_
_entity.id
_entity.type
_entity.pdbx_description
1 polymer ?
#
loop_
_entity_poly.entity_id
_entity_poly.type
_entity_poly.pdbx_seq_one_letter_code
_entity_poly.pdbx_strand_id
1 'polypeptide(L)'
;MSALQVTLSPSPPTTQPITLPINIAIHNPTTNPITFLNWGTPFDPRADLLGVFQINDTNTDTSLPLDTIKISRALPPSKDDLVEVPAESSVEKTVAVPNVPLEEGHEYAVQAKGIWHGLWECRKDDVADSHLKDLKGAQGKFESEKAVFKF
;
A
#
# COMPACT_ATOMS: atom_id res chain seq x y z
N MET A 1 -2.79 -0.33 20.19
CA MET A 1 -2.79 0.25 18.84
C MET A 1 -3.06 -0.89 17.88
N SER A 2 -4.24 -0.90 17.28
CA SER A 2 -4.63 -1.94 16.34
C SER A 2 -4.08 -1.58 14.97
N ALA A 3 -3.02 -2.27 14.55
CA ALA A 3 -2.42 -2.03 13.25
C ALA A 3 -3.21 -2.80 12.18
N LEU A 4 -3.66 -2.10 11.15
CA LEU A 4 -4.10 -2.74 9.91
C LEU A 4 -2.96 -3.65 9.39
N GLN A 5 -3.31 -4.85 8.96
CA GLN A 5 -2.36 -5.82 8.42
C GLN A 5 -2.37 -5.71 6.90
N VAL A 6 -1.20 -5.52 6.29
CA VAL A 6 -1.06 -5.42 4.83
C VAL A 6 -0.48 -6.73 4.32
N THR A 7 -1.14 -7.35 3.35
CA THR A 7 -0.71 -8.60 2.72
C THR A 7 -0.63 -8.43 1.22
N LEU A 8 0.39 -9.03 0.60
CA LEU A 8 0.70 -8.91 -0.81
C LEU A 8 0.64 -10.28 -1.51
N SER A 9 0.23 -10.26 -2.77
CA SER A 9 0.22 -11.42 -3.66
C SER A 9 0.64 -10.98 -5.05
N PRO A 10 1.96 -10.86 -5.32
CA PRO A 10 2.49 -10.54 -6.63
C PRO A 10 2.22 -11.68 -7.62
N SER A 11 1.86 -11.31 -8.85
CA SER A 11 1.67 -12.26 -9.95
C SER A 11 2.83 -12.12 -10.96
N PRO A 12 3.52 -13.22 -11.33
CA PRO A 12 4.59 -13.14 -12.30
C PRO A 12 4.09 -12.55 -13.63
N PRO A 13 4.72 -11.47 -14.15
CA PRO A 13 4.36 -10.93 -15.45
C PRO A 13 4.73 -11.90 -16.58
N THR A 14 4.06 -11.80 -17.73
CA THR A 14 4.27 -12.72 -18.87
C THR A 14 4.70 -12.02 -20.16
N THR A 15 4.78 -10.68 -20.16
CA THR A 15 5.02 -9.86 -21.36
C THR A 15 5.93 -8.66 -21.07
N GLN A 16 6.71 -8.23 -22.07
CA GLN A 16 7.49 -6.98 -22.01
C GLN A 16 6.70 -5.80 -22.63
N PRO A 17 6.79 -4.57 -22.09
CA PRO A 17 7.53 -4.19 -20.89
C PRO A 17 6.93 -4.78 -19.62
N ILE A 18 7.80 -5.15 -18.68
CA ILE A 18 7.44 -5.87 -17.46
C ILE A 18 6.61 -4.96 -16.56
N THR A 19 5.34 -5.29 -16.41
CA THR A 19 4.43 -4.65 -15.46
C THR A 19 4.04 -5.69 -14.43
N LEU A 20 4.47 -5.53 -13.18
CA LEU A 20 4.25 -6.48 -12.10
C LEU A 20 2.89 -6.18 -11.41
N PRO A 21 1.86 -7.03 -11.58
CA PRO A 21 0.62 -6.89 -10.84
C PRO A 21 0.83 -7.41 -9.41
N ILE A 22 0.45 -6.61 -8.43
CA ILE A 22 0.49 -6.95 -7.01
C ILE A 22 -0.94 -6.83 -6.49
N ASN A 23 -1.53 -7.95 -6.08
CA ASN A 23 -2.78 -7.94 -5.33
C ASN A 23 -2.46 -7.60 -3.88
N ILE A 24 -3.17 -6.64 -3.32
CA ILE A 24 -3.00 -6.17 -1.94
C ILE A 24 -4.30 -6.40 -1.19
N ALA A 25 -4.18 -6.95 0.02
CA ALA A 25 -5.25 -6.97 1.01
C ALA A 25 -4.83 -6.15 2.24
N ILE A 26 -5.72 -5.29 2.72
CA ILE A 26 -5.56 -4.64 4.03
C ILE A 26 -6.64 -5.19 4.96
N HIS A 27 -6.22 -5.94 5.97
CA HIS A 27 -7.10 -6.56 6.95
C HIS A 27 -7.20 -5.73 8.23
N ASN A 28 -8.43 -5.55 8.70
CA ASN A 28 -8.74 -4.98 10.00
C ASN A 28 -9.09 -6.11 10.99
N PRO A 29 -8.23 -6.42 11.96
CA PRO A 29 -8.49 -7.48 12.93
C PRO A 29 -9.38 -7.05 14.10
N THR A 30 -9.87 -5.81 14.11
CA THR A 30 -10.68 -5.29 15.22
C THR A 30 -12.17 -5.43 14.96
N THR A 31 -12.97 -5.36 16.03
CA THR A 31 -14.43 -5.42 15.97
C THR A 31 -15.09 -4.10 15.58
N ASN A 32 -14.30 -3.04 15.37
CA ASN A 32 -14.77 -1.72 14.91
C ASN A 32 -14.26 -1.44 13.49
N PRO A 33 -15.00 -0.72 12.65
CA PRO A 33 -14.47 -0.27 11.37
C PRO A 33 -13.28 0.69 11.58
N ILE A 34 -12.28 0.60 10.71
CA ILE A 34 -11.14 1.51 10.69
C ILE A 34 -11.12 2.22 9.34
N THR A 35 -11.11 3.54 9.37
CA THR A 35 -10.88 4.39 8.21
C THR A 35 -9.44 4.88 8.19
N PHE A 36 -8.79 4.84 7.04
CA PHE A 36 -7.45 5.36 6.85
C PHE A 36 -7.35 6.32 5.66
N LEU A 37 -6.40 7.24 5.72
CA LEU A 37 -6.01 8.10 4.60
C LEU A 37 -5.12 7.32 3.64
N ASN A 38 -5.51 7.22 2.36
CA ASN A 38 -4.84 6.35 1.39
C ASN A 38 -3.48 6.88 0.89
N TRP A 39 -3.11 8.12 1.20
CA TRP A 39 -1.88 8.74 0.70
C TRP A 39 -0.63 7.99 1.13
N GLY A 40 0.25 7.65 0.19
CA GLY A 40 1.49 6.93 0.48
C GLY A 40 1.29 5.49 0.98
N THR A 41 0.11 4.92 0.74
CA THR A 41 -0.24 3.53 1.06
C THR A 41 -0.43 2.74 -0.23
N PRO A 42 -0.54 1.39 -0.20
CA PRO A 42 -0.87 0.61 -1.40
C PRO A 42 -2.21 1.00 -2.05
N PHE A 43 -3.10 1.66 -1.29
CA PHE A 43 -4.40 2.13 -1.79
C PHE A 43 -4.33 3.51 -2.44
N ASP A 44 -3.19 4.20 -2.39
CA ASP A 44 -2.96 5.43 -3.13
C ASP A 44 -3.19 5.19 -4.63
N PRO A 45 -3.91 6.07 -5.36
CA PRO A 45 -4.03 5.99 -6.81
C PRO A 45 -2.68 5.98 -7.56
N ARG A 46 -1.61 6.49 -6.94
CA ARG A 46 -0.24 6.52 -7.49
C ARG A 46 0.75 5.63 -6.74
N ALA A 47 0.25 4.61 -6.02
CA ALA A 47 1.08 3.69 -5.23
C ALA A 47 2.19 3.00 -6.05
N ASP A 48 1.95 2.80 -7.35
CA ASP A 48 2.89 2.26 -8.34
C ASP A 48 4.16 3.08 -8.48
N LEU A 49 4.12 4.39 -8.18
CA LEU A 49 5.23 5.33 -8.40
C LEU A 49 5.66 6.10 -7.15
N LEU A 50 5.01 5.89 -6.01
CA LEU A 50 5.31 6.61 -4.76
C LEU A 50 6.36 5.91 -3.88
N GLY A 51 6.99 4.84 -4.37
CA GLY A 51 7.98 4.08 -3.60
C GLY A 51 7.37 3.25 -2.46
N VAL A 52 6.07 2.92 -2.55
CA VAL A 52 5.37 2.07 -1.57
C VAL A 52 5.90 0.64 -1.61
N PHE A 53 6.24 0.16 -2.80
CA PHE A 53 6.73 -1.20 -3.03
C PHE A 53 8.26 -1.21 -3.14
N GLN A 54 8.90 -2.11 -2.40
CA GLN A 54 10.31 -2.46 -2.53
C GLN A 54 10.39 -3.87 -3.10
N ILE A 55 11.25 -4.06 -4.10
CA ILE A 55 11.48 -5.36 -4.74
C ILE A 55 12.96 -5.68 -4.62
N ASN A 56 13.26 -6.83 -4.03
CA ASN A 56 14.62 -7.33 -3.90
C ASN A 56 14.75 -8.64 -4.67
N ASP A 57 15.82 -8.76 -5.44
CA ASP A 57 16.25 -10.02 -6.03
C ASP A 57 16.87 -10.88 -4.92
N THR A 58 16.29 -12.05 -4.64
CA THR A 58 16.74 -12.93 -3.55
C THR A 58 17.94 -13.79 -3.95
N ASN A 59 18.19 -13.94 -5.25
CA ASN A 59 19.35 -14.68 -5.77
C ASN A 59 20.64 -13.86 -5.58
N THR A 60 20.55 -12.54 -5.76
CA THR A 60 21.69 -11.61 -5.68
C THR A 60 21.69 -10.73 -4.42
N ASP A 61 20.65 -10.85 -3.58
CA ASP A 61 20.42 -10.02 -2.39
C ASP A 61 20.49 -8.51 -2.70
N THR A 62 19.97 -8.12 -3.87
CA THR A 62 20.06 -6.75 -4.38
C THR A 62 18.69 -6.12 -4.54
N SER A 63 18.53 -4.88 -4.06
CA SER A 63 17.30 -4.10 -4.29
C SER A 63 17.23 -3.64 -5.73
N LEU A 64 16.10 -3.90 -6.40
CA LEU A 64 15.87 -3.39 -7.74
C LEU A 64 15.61 -1.88 -7.68
N PRO A 65 16.22 -1.10 -8.58
CA PRO A 65 15.92 0.33 -8.68
C PRO A 65 14.54 0.51 -9.32
N LEU A 66 13.64 1.17 -8.61
CA LEU A 66 12.34 1.59 -9.13
C LEU A 66 12.30 3.11 -9.18
N ASP A 67 11.84 3.65 -10.30
CA ASP A 67 11.61 5.08 -10.44
C ASP A 67 10.46 5.52 -9.52
N THR A 68 10.69 6.60 -8.79
CA THR A 68 9.69 7.16 -7.87
C THR A 68 9.50 8.64 -8.13
N ILE A 69 8.28 9.11 -7.86
CA ILE A 69 7.91 10.52 -7.95
C ILE A 69 7.54 11.06 -6.58
N LYS A 70 7.64 12.39 -6.43
CA LYS A 70 7.11 13.10 -5.26
C LYS A 70 5.85 13.84 -5.67
N ILE A 71 4.77 13.65 -4.91
CA ILE A 71 3.48 14.32 -5.15
C ILE A 71 3.17 15.23 -3.96
N SER A 72 2.91 16.51 -4.26
CA SER A 72 2.33 17.44 -3.28
C SER A 72 0.82 17.23 -3.19
N ARG A 73 0.28 17.14 -1.98
CA ARG A 73 -1.14 16.92 -1.72
C ARG A 73 -1.80 18.22 -1.23
N ALA A 74 -2.99 18.51 -1.73
CA ALA A 74 -3.79 19.63 -1.24
C ALA A 74 -4.39 19.28 0.13
N LEU A 75 -4.40 20.23 1.05
CA LEU A 75 -5.00 20.08 2.38
C LEU A 75 -6.26 20.93 2.52
N PRO A 76 -7.29 20.46 3.24
CA PRO A 76 -7.39 19.11 3.84
C PRO A 76 -7.58 18.00 2.78
N PRO A 77 -7.35 16.73 3.14
CA PRO A 77 -7.70 15.59 2.28
C PRO A 77 -9.20 15.59 1.96
N SER A 78 -9.55 15.07 0.78
CA SER A 78 -10.95 14.79 0.44
C SER A 78 -11.44 13.54 1.16
N LYS A 79 -12.76 13.41 1.34
CA LYS A 79 -13.39 12.14 1.73
C LYS A 79 -13.05 11.02 0.75
N ASP A 80 -12.83 11.31 -0.52
CA ASP A 80 -12.43 10.31 -1.53
C ASP A 80 -11.02 9.74 -1.30
N ASP A 81 -10.16 10.47 -0.58
CA ASP A 81 -8.85 9.98 -0.16
C ASP A 81 -8.94 9.00 1.03
N LEU A 82 -10.13 8.83 1.62
CA LEU A 82 -10.36 7.92 2.75
C LEU A 82 -10.84 6.55 2.27
N VAL A 83 -10.32 5.51 2.91
CA VAL A 83 -10.71 4.12 2.71
C VAL A 83 -11.17 3.55 4.05
N GLU A 84 -12.38 3.01 4.08
CA GLU A 84 -12.91 2.26 5.23
C GLU A 84 -12.60 0.78 5.07
N VAL A 85 -12.08 0.18 6.14
CA VAL A 85 -11.95 -1.27 6.29
C VAL A 85 -12.97 -1.70 7.35
N PRO A 86 -14.00 -2.48 6.99
CA PRO A 86 -14.99 -2.95 7.95
C PRO A 86 -14.36 -3.76 9.09
N ALA A 87 -15.11 -3.92 10.18
CA ALA A 87 -14.69 -4.77 11.30
C ALA A 87 -14.42 -6.21 10.83
N GLU A 88 -13.33 -6.80 11.32
CA GLU A 88 -12.94 -8.19 11.06
C GLU A 88 -12.89 -8.57 9.56
N SER A 89 -12.65 -7.59 8.70
CA SER A 89 -12.73 -7.73 7.24
C SER A 89 -11.50 -7.15 6.55
N SER A 90 -11.40 -7.42 5.25
CA SER A 90 -10.35 -6.89 4.38
C SER A 90 -10.93 -6.04 3.25
N VAL A 91 -10.11 -5.11 2.77
CA VAL A 91 -10.30 -4.45 1.48
C VAL A 91 -9.17 -4.86 0.55
N GLU A 92 -9.48 -4.99 -0.74
CA GLU A 92 -8.53 -5.48 -1.73
C GLU A 92 -8.36 -4.49 -2.88
N LYS A 93 -7.15 -4.44 -3.44
CA LYS A 93 -6.81 -3.65 -4.62
C LYS A 93 -5.66 -4.31 -5.35
N THR A 94 -5.66 -4.23 -6.68
CA THR A 94 -4.48 -4.58 -7.48
C THR A 94 -3.74 -3.32 -7.91
N VAL A 95 -2.43 -3.30 -7.75
CA VAL A 95 -1.54 -2.26 -8.27
C VAL A 95 -0.59 -2.88 -9.28
N ALA A 96 -0.47 -2.24 -10.44
CA ALA A 96 0.42 -2.67 -11.51
C ALA A 96 1.68 -1.79 -11.50
N VAL A 97 2.80 -2.31 -11.00
CA VAL A 97 4.07 -1.59 -10.92
C VAL A 97 4.77 -1.68 -12.28
N PRO A 98 5.00 -0.57 -12.99
CA PRO A 98 5.56 -0.59 -14.34
C PRO A 98 7.09 -0.71 -14.34
N ASN A 99 7.64 -1.14 -15.48
CA ASN A 99 9.08 -1.14 -15.79
C ASN A 99 9.97 -1.81 -14.74
N VAL A 100 9.49 -2.91 -14.14
CA VAL A 100 10.28 -3.64 -13.14
C VAL A 100 11.40 -4.41 -13.85
N PRO A 101 12.69 -4.20 -13.49
CA PRO A 101 13.81 -4.84 -14.16
C PRO A 101 14.01 -6.28 -13.64
N LEU A 102 13.09 -7.18 -14.01
CA LEU A 102 13.18 -8.60 -13.65
C LEU A 102 14.00 -9.40 -14.69
N GLU A 103 14.72 -10.40 -14.21
CA GLU A 103 15.51 -11.37 -14.98
C GLU A 103 14.84 -12.75 -14.90
N GLU A 104 14.73 -13.44 -16.04
CA GLU A 104 14.09 -14.75 -16.13
C GLU A 104 14.89 -15.81 -15.33
N GLY A 105 14.18 -16.63 -14.54
CA GLY A 105 14.75 -17.65 -13.67
C GLY A 105 15.12 -17.14 -12.27
N HIS A 106 14.97 -15.85 -12.00
CA HIS A 106 15.27 -15.27 -10.68
C HIS A 106 14.06 -15.29 -9.75
N GLU A 107 14.34 -15.30 -8.45
CA GLU A 107 13.34 -15.16 -7.40
C GLU A 107 13.42 -13.76 -6.78
N TYR A 108 12.25 -13.19 -6.51
CA TYR A 108 12.10 -11.82 -6.04
C TYR A 108 11.20 -11.75 -4.82
N ALA A 109 11.53 -10.88 -3.88
CA ALA A 109 10.75 -10.57 -2.71
C ALA A 109 10.18 -9.15 -2.80
N VAL A 110 8.86 -9.03 -2.77
CA VAL A 110 8.13 -7.76 -2.73
C VAL A 110 7.71 -7.44 -1.31
N GLN A 111 7.87 -6.19 -0.91
CA GLN A 111 7.43 -5.70 0.39
C GLN A 111 6.83 -4.30 0.26
N ALA A 112 5.70 -4.05 0.92
CA ALA A 112 5.09 -2.73 1.00
C ALA A 112 5.49 -2.06 2.31
N LYS A 113 5.97 -0.81 2.24
CA LYS A 113 6.33 -0.01 3.40
C LYS A 113 5.82 1.41 3.24
N GLY A 114 5.47 2.03 4.36
CA GLY A 114 5.04 3.42 4.33
C GLY A 114 4.61 3.93 5.69
N ILE A 115 3.85 5.02 5.64
CA ILE A 115 3.30 5.68 6.82
C ILE A 115 1.79 5.79 6.65
N TRP A 116 1.05 5.34 7.66
CA TRP A 116 -0.32 5.74 7.85
C TRP A 116 -0.34 7.20 8.29
N HIS A 117 -0.77 8.09 7.39
CA HIS A 117 -0.86 9.53 7.67
C HIS A 117 -2.12 9.91 8.47
N GLY A 118 -3.10 9.00 8.55
CA GLY A 118 -4.27 9.13 9.41
C GLY A 118 -5.03 7.81 9.50
N LEU A 119 -5.33 7.41 10.72
CA LEU A 119 -6.15 6.25 11.09
C LEU A 119 -7.22 6.69 12.09
N TRP A 120 -8.46 6.30 11.83
CA TRP A 120 -9.63 6.61 12.64
C TRP A 120 -10.44 5.33 12.87
N GLU A 121 -10.75 5.03 14.13
CA GLU A 121 -11.59 3.88 14.51
C GLU A 121 -13.08 4.27 14.40
N CYS A 122 -13.51 4.53 13.17
CA CYS A 122 -14.89 4.82 12.81
C CYS A 122 -15.12 4.56 11.31
N ARG A 123 -16.38 4.69 10.87
CA ARG A 123 -16.72 4.64 9.44
C ARG A 123 -16.21 5.87 8.71
N LYS A 124 -16.05 5.77 7.39
CA LYS A 124 -15.56 6.84 6.52
C LYS A 124 -16.43 8.11 6.61
N ASP A 125 -17.73 7.93 6.68
CA ASP A 125 -18.68 9.04 6.78
C ASP A 125 -18.59 9.75 8.15
N ASP A 126 -18.26 9.00 9.20
CA ASP A 126 -18.13 9.48 10.58
C ASP A 126 -16.81 10.22 10.86
N VAL A 127 -15.85 10.22 9.92
CA VAL A 127 -14.61 11.00 10.06
C VAL A 127 -14.93 12.49 9.98
N ALA A 128 -14.90 13.20 11.11
CA ALA A 128 -15.22 14.63 11.16
C ALA A 128 -14.27 15.48 10.28
N ASP A 129 -14.80 16.51 9.62
CA ASP A 129 -13.99 17.43 8.79
C ASP A 129 -12.89 18.14 9.59
N SER A 130 -13.11 18.37 10.88
CA SER A 130 -12.08 18.90 11.79
C SER A 130 -10.90 17.95 11.96
N HIS A 131 -11.11 16.63 11.88
CA HIS A 131 -10.01 15.66 11.88
C HIS A 131 -9.21 15.72 10.59
N LEU A 132 -9.85 15.98 9.45
CA LEU A 132 -9.16 16.10 8.16
C LEU A 132 -8.35 17.40 8.05
N LYS A 133 -8.87 18.51 8.57
CA LYS A 133 -8.17 19.81 8.60
C LYS A 133 -6.82 19.74 9.32
N ASP A 134 -6.81 19.07 10.46
CA ASP A 134 -5.63 19.01 11.32
C ASP A 134 -4.87 17.67 11.18
N LEU A 135 -5.32 16.77 10.28
CA LEU A 135 -4.89 15.36 10.19
C LEU A 135 -4.87 14.67 11.58
N LYS A 136 -5.84 14.99 12.43
CA LYS A 136 -6.00 14.42 13.77
C LYS A 136 -6.48 12.97 13.66
N GLY A 137 -5.54 12.04 13.63
CA GLY A 137 -5.77 10.60 13.68
C GLY A 137 -4.51 9.89 14.18
N ALA A 138 -4.61 8.59 14.43
CA ALA A 138 -3.41 7.81 14.71
C ALA A 138 -2.50 7.80 13.48
N GLN A 139 -1.21 7.93 13.69
CA GLN A 139 -0.19 7.86 12.65
C GLN A 139 0.84 6.80 13.02
N GLY A 140 1.45 6.17 12.01
CA GLY A 140 2.44 5.14 12.28
C GLY A 140 3.02 4.55 11.02
N LYS A 141 4.15 3.87 11.15
CA LYS A 141 4.75 3.12 10.05
C LYS A 141 3.97 1.82 9.85
N PHE A 142 3.93 1.35 8.61
CA PHE A 142 3.50 -0.01 8.28
C PHE A 142 4.55 -0.70 7.44
N GLU A 143 4.55 -2.02 7.53
CA GLU A 143 5.39 -2.92 6.77
C GLU A 143 4.60 -4.22 6.57
N SER A 144 4.48 -4.66 5.32
CA SER A 144 3.92 -5.98 5.01
C SER A 144 4.96 -7.08 5.24
N GLU A 145 4.52 -8.33 5.15
CA GLU A 145 5.42 -9.45 4.89
C GLU A 145 6.19 -9.28 3.56
N LYS A 146 7.22 -10.09 3.40
CA LYS A 146 7.93 -10.26 2.12
C LYS A 146 7.20 -11.33 1.30
N ALA A 147 6.48 -10.92 0.27
CA ALA A 147 5.82 -11.84 -0.65
C ALA A 147 6.80 -12.22 -1.77
N VAL A 148 7.08 -13.52 -1.89
CA VAL A 148 8.09 -14.05 -2.81
C VAL A 148 7.43 -14.59 -4.08
N PHE A 149 8.04 -14.34 -5.23
CA PHE A 149 7.62 -14.92 -6.52
C PHE A 149 8.84 -15.19 -7.41
N LYS A 150 8.68 -16.10 -8.36
CA LYS A 150 9.67 -16.39 -9.41
C LYS A 150 9.23 -15.77 -10.72
N PHE A 151 10.17 -15.18 -11.45
CA PHE A 151 9.96 -14.67 -12.80
C PHE A 151 10.63 -15.60 -13.81
#